data_AF-A0A8T9C6V0-F1
#
_entry.id   AF-A0A8T9C6V0-F1
#
_cell.length_a   1.000
_cell.length_b   1.000
_cell.length_c   1.000
_cell.angle_alpha   90.00
_cell.angle_beta   90.00
_cell.angle_gamma   90.00
#
_symmetry.space_group_name_H-M   'P 1'
#
loop_
_entity.id
_entity.type
_entity.pdbx_description
1 polymer ?
#
loop_
_entity_poly.entity_id
_entity_poly.type
_entity_poly.pdbx_seq_one_letter_code
_entity_poly.pdbx_strand_id
1 'polypeptide(L)'
;MKANMPLYYLEERRILLKLISEDGMTIMCKMKNRLNVLGTQVDPFHDTAVATFNEKGLITQFKLYNCRSPIIGIVQMATGKGPYVLSAAREELE
;
A
#
# COMPACT_ATOMS: atom_id res chain seq x y z
N MET A 1 10.68 -1.14 26.40
CA MET A 1 9.49 -1.63 25.70
C MET A 1 9.55 -1.11 24.26
N LYS A 2 10.13 -1.84 23.31
CA LYS A 2 10.19 -1.39 21.91
C LYS A 2 8.78 -1.52 21.36
N ALA A 3 8.06 -0.40 21.22
CA ALA A 3 6.83 -0.39 20.46
C ALA A 3 7.14 -0.96 19.07
N ASN A 4 6.44 -2.01 18.66
CA ASN A 4 6.44 -2.51 17.28
C ASN A 4 5.79 -1.42 16.41
N MET A 5 6.53 -0.35 16.14
CA MET A 5 6.09 0.71 15.26
C MET A 5 5.95 0.10 13.86
N PRO A 6 4.79 0.25 13.19
CA PRO A 6 4.62 -0.28 11.85
C PRO A 6 5.70 0.32 10.94
N LEU A 7 6.26 -0.50 10.03
CA LEU A 7 7.36 -0.11 9.14
C LEU A 7 7.02 1.11 8.26
N TYR A 8 5.73 1.40 8.10
CA TYR A 8 5.23 2.57 7.40
C TYR A 8 3.88 3.02 7.97
N TYR A 9 3.52 4.27 7.72
CA TYR A 9 2.20 4.82 8.00
C TYR A 9 1.75 5.79 6.91
N LEU A 10 0.44 6.04 6.86
CA LEU A 10 -0.20 6.97 5.94
C LEU A 10 -0.18 8.38 6.54
N GLU A 11 0.45 9.33 5.86
CA GLU A 11 0.47 10.73 6.29
C GLU A 11 -0.71 11.52 5.73
N GLU A 12 -1.04 11.28 4.46
CA GLU A 12 -2.11 11.99 3.77
C GLU A 12 -2.81 11.05 2.79
N ARG A 13 -4.14 11.24 2.66
CA ARG A 13 -4.97 10.54 1.68
C ARG A 13 -5.78 11.53 0.88
N ARG A 14 -5.69 11.41 -0.44
CA ARG A 14 -6.55 12.10 -1.39
C ARG A 14 -7.35 11.10 -2.21
N ILE A 15 -8.68 11.20 -2.15
CA ILE A 15 -9.58 10.42 -3.01
C ILE A 15 -9.55 11.02 -4.42
N LEU A 16 -9.28 10.18 -5.41
CA LEU A 16 -9.27 10.57 -6.83
C LEU A 16 -10.59 10.21 -7.52
N LEU A 17 -11.12 9.02 -7.22
CA LEU A 17 -12.31 8.49 -7.86
C LEU A 17 -13.06 7.59 -6.88
N LYS A 18 -14.39 7.69 -6.87
CA LYS A 18 -15.29 6.78 -6.20
C LYS A 18 -16.29 6.23 -7.21
N LEU A 19 -16.39 4.92 -7.31
CA LEU A 19 -17.42 4.22 -8.08
C LEU A 19 -18.24 3.34 -7.15
N ILE A 20 -19.50 3.17 -7.47
CA ILE A 20 -20.44 2.29 -6.78
C ILE A 20 -21.04 1.38 -7.85
N SER A 21 -21.13 0.08 -7.58
CA SER A 21 -21.81 -0.88 -8.47
C SER A 21 -23.31 -0.58 -8.56
N GLU A 22 -23.96 -1.10 -9.60
CA GLU A 22 -25.39 -0.88 -9.85
C GLU A 22 -26.29 -1.34 -8.69
N ASP A 23 -25.91 -2.44 -8.04
CA ASP A 23 -26.61 -2.97 -6.86
C ASP A 23 -26.34 -2.17 -5.57
N GLY A 24 -25.43 -1.19 -5.61
CA GLY A 24 -25.02 -0.39 -4.45
C GLY A 24 -24.12 -1.13 -3.44
N MET A 25 -23.84 -2.42 -3.67
CA MET A 25 -23.19 -3.28 -2.67
C MET A 25 -21.67 -3.27 -2.78
N THR A 26 -21.09 -2.81 -3.89
CA THR A 26 -19.64 -2.72 -4.07
C THR A 26 -19.20 -1.30 -4.30
N ILE A 27 -18.23 -0.83 -3.52
CA ILE A 27 -17.64 0.48 -3.62
C ILE A 27 -16.17 0.34 -3.98
N MET A 28 -15.73 1.02 -5.04
CA MET A 28 -14.32 1.16 -5.41
C MET A 28 -13.87 2.60 -5.18
N CYS A 29 -12.73 2.78 -4.53
CA CYS A 29 -12.11 4.08 -4.30
C CYS A 29 -10.66 4.09 -4.77
N LYS A 30 -10.32 4.92 -5.78
CA LYS A 30 -8.94 5.20 -6.16
C LYS A 30 -8.40 6.36 -5.32
N MET A 31 -7.19 6.23 -4.81
CA MET A 31 -6.55 7.17 -3.91
C MET A 31 -5.14 7.50 -4.37
N LYS A 32 -4.73 8.75 -4.11
CA LYS A 32 -3.35 9.22 -4.15
C LYS A 32 -2.96 9.53 -2.71
N ASN A 33 -2.05 8.76 -2.16
CA ASN A 33 -1.63 8.82 -0.78
C ASN A 33 -0.20 9.33 -0.67
N ARG A 34 0.13 9.90 0.49
CA ARG A 34 1.52 10.09 0.93
C ARG A 34 1.79 9.11 2.07
N LEU A 35 2.80 8.26 1.91
CA LEU A 35 3.26 7.37 2.96
C LEU A 35 4.57 7.86 3.54
N ASN A 36 4.78 7.55 4.82
CA ASN A 36 6.07 7.56 5.46
C ASN A 36 6.52 6.11 5.68
N VAL A 37 7.66 5.73 5.15
CA VAL A 37 8.27 4.40 5.32
C VAL A 37 9.61 4.60 6.01
N LEU A 38 9.71 4.24 7.29
CA LEU A 38 10.94 4.40 8.09
C LEU A 38 11.56 5.82 7.99
N GLY A 39 10.75 6.87 7.95
CA GLY A 39 11.20 8.26 7.82
C GLY A 39 11.37 8.75 6.38
N THR A 40 11.25 7.87 5.38
CA THR A 40 11.31 8.24 3.95
C THR A 40 9.91 8.43 3.40
N GLN A 41 9.67 9.55 2.73
CA GLN A 41 8.39 9.88 2.11
C GLN A 41 8.22 9.14 0.76
N VAL A 42 7.06 8.53 0.56
CA VAL A 42 6.61 7.99 -0.72
C VAL A 42 5.37 8.75 -1.18
N ASP A 43 5.56 9.66 -2.13
CA ASP A 43 4.50 10.48 -2.72
C ASP A 43 4.77 10.65 -4.24
N PRO A 44 3.86 10.19 -5.12
CA PRO A 44 2.58 9.57 -4.79
C PRO A 44 2.66 8.08 -4.50
N PHE A 45 1.83 7.63 -3.57
CA PHE A 45 1.49 6.24 -3.37
C PHE A 45 0.06 5.97 -3.82
N HIS A 46 -0.10 5.25 -4.93
CA HIS A 46 -1.41 4.98 -5.50
C HIS A 46 -2.01 3.69 -4.93
N ASP A 47 -3.20 3.81 -4.34
CA ASP A 47 -3.97 2.70 -3.81
C ASP A 47 -5.36 2.66 -4.45
N THR A 48 -5.91 1.46 -4.67
CA THR A 48 -7.34 1.26 -4.97
C THR A 48 -7.95 0.36 -3.91
N ALA A 49 -8.93 0.87 -3.16
CA ALA A 49 -9.71 0.08 -2.22
C ALA A 49 -11.00 -0.40 -2.90
N VAL A 50 -11.36 -1.65 -2.68
CA VAL A 50 -12.64 -2.25 -3.07
C VAL A 50 -13.28 -2.86 -1.83
N ALA A 51 -14.49 -2.43 -1.50
CA ALA A 51 -15.27 -2.96 -0.40
C ALA A 51 -16.61 -3.47 -0.92
N THR A 52 -16.97 -4.69 -0.55
CA THR A 52 -18.29 -5.26 -0.81
C THR A 52 -19.05 -5.40 0.51
N PHE A 53 -20.32 -5.05 0.48
CA PHE A 53 -21.22 -5.02 1.61
C PHE A 53 -22.33 -6.06 1.42
N ASN A 54 -22.92 -6.54 2.51
CA ASN A 54 -24.20 -7.25 2.47
C ASN A 54 -25.38 -6.28 2.65
N GLU A 55 -26.59 -6.82 2.57
CA GLU A 55 -27.85 -6.06 2.72
C GLU A 55 -28.00 -5.35 4.09
N LYS A 56 -27.23 -5.77 5.10
CA LYS A 56 -27.19 -5.12 6.43
C LYS A 56 -26.16 -3.99 6.50
N GLY A 57 -25.49 -3.66 5.40
CA GLY A 57 -24.43 -2.66 5.34
C GLY A 57 -23.12 -3.10 5.98
N LEU A 58 -22.91 -4.40 6.19
CA LEU A 58 -21.66 -4.93 6.76
C LEU A 58 -20.70 -5.34 5.65
N ILE A 59 -19.41 -5.03 5.82
CA ILE A 59 -18.36 -5.42 4.87
C ILE A 59 -18.21 -6.94 4.89
N THR A 60 -18.40 -7.57 3.73
CA THR A 60 -18.15 -9.00 3.51
C THR A 60 -16.80 -9.24 2.85
N GLN A 61 -16.30 -8.26 2.10
CA GLN A 61 -14.99 -8.32 1.47
C GLN A 61 -14.34 -6.93 1.43
N PHE A 62 -13.04 -6.89 1.73
CA PHE A 62 -12.22 -5.69 1.58
C PHE A 62 -10.91 -6.05 0.90
N LYS A 63 -10.60 -5.38 -0.21
CA LYS A 63 -9.34 -5.55 -0.95
C LYS A 63 -8.68 -4.19 -1.15
N LEU A 64 -7.35 -4.16 -0.98
CA LEU A 64 -6.53 -3.00 -1.25
C LEU A 64 -5.47 -3.38 -2.29
N TYR A 65 -5.50 -2.69 -3.42
CA TYR A 65 -4.62 -2.93 -4.55
C TYR A 65 -3.60 -1.82 -4.67
N ASN A 66 -2.32 -2.20 -4.67
CA ASN A 66 -1.20 -1.26 -4.77
C ASN A 66 0.11 -1.93 -5.16
N CYS A 67 1.07 -1.10 -5.60
CA CYS A 67 2.45 -1.54 -5.81
C CYS A 67 3.23 -1.44 -4.50
N ARG A 68 3.61 -2.58 -3.92
CA ARG A 68 4.38 -2.62 -2.66
C ARG A 68 5.88 -2.41 -2.85
N SER A 69 6.39 -2.43 -4.09
CA SER A 69 7.82 -2.34 -4.39
C SER A 69 8.51 -1.13 -3.74
N PRO A 70 7.93 0.10 -3.70
CA PRO A 70 8.58 1.24 -3.04
C PRO A 70 8.78 1.03 -1.54
N ILE A 71 7.78 0.45 -0.85
CA ILE A 71 7.86 0.15 0.58
C ILE A 71 8.96 -0.89 0.83
N ILE A 72 8.94 -1.98 0.05
CA ILE A 72 9.90 -3.07 0.18
C ILE A 72 11.33 -2.57 -0.10
N GLY A 73 11.52 -1.74 -1.13
CA GLY A 73 12.82 -1.16 -1.46
C GLY A 73 13.39 -0.34 -0.31
N ILE A 74 12.58 0.54 0.28
CA ILE A 74 13.01 1.37 1.43
C ILE A 74 13.35 0.50 2.65
N VAL A 75 12.49 -0.47 2.98
CA VAL A 75 12.75 -1.39 4.10
C VAL A 75 14.02 -2.19 3.88
N GLN A 76 14.26 -2.67 2.66
CA GLN A 76 15.49 -3.41 2.34
C GLN A 76 16.72 -2.52 2.44
N MET A 77 16.69 -1.29 1.90
CA MET A 77 17.81 -0.35 2.05
C MET A 77 18.11 -0.06 3.54
N ALA A 78 17.07 0.08 4.36
CA ALA A 78 17.23 0.37 5.78
C ALA A 78 17.69 -0.84 6.63
N THR A 79 17.37 -2.07 6.21
CA THR A 79 17.59 -3.28 7.04
C THR A 79 18.58 -4.29 6.45
N GLY A 80 18.97 -4.12 5.19
CA GLY A 80 19.75 -5.10 4.42
C GLY A 80 18.98 -6.38 4.07
N LYS A 81 17.68 -6.49 4.40
CA LYS A 81 16.87 -7.70 4.20
C LYS A 81 15.73 -7.43 3.23
N GLY A 82 15.62 -8.25 2.18
CA GLY A 82 14.49 -8.17 1.27
C GLY A 82 14.67 -9.00 0.00
N PRO A 83 13.65 -9.01 -0.87
CA PRO A 83 13.65 -9.82 -2.08
C PRO A 83 14.58 -9.28 -3.20
N TYR A 84 15.02 -8.03 -3.11
CA TYR A 84 15.88 -7.39 -4.13
C TYR A 84 17.38 -7.53 -3.82
N VAL A 85 17.78 -8.31 -2.81
CA VAL A 85 19.21 -8.44 -2.42
C VAL A 85 19.97 -9.31 -3.44
N LEU A 86 19.28 -10.28 -4.08
CA LEU A 86 19.88 -11.16 -5.09
C LEU A 86 19.98 -10.52 -6.48
N SER A 87 19.24 -9.44 -6.77
CA SER A 87 19.34 -8.75 -8.06
C SER A 87 20.57 -7.84 -8.15
N ALA A 88 20.99 -7.22 -7.04
CA ALA A 88 22.20 -6.40 -6.98
C ALA A 88 23.49 -7.24 -7.10
N ALA A 89 23.49 -8.46 -6.56
CA ALA A 89 24.63 -9.38 -6.68
C ALA A 89 24.84 -9.92 -8.11
N ARG A 90 23.90 -9.70 -9.03
CA ARG A 90 23.97 -10.18 -10.41
C ARG A 90 24.63 -9.18 -11.37
N GLU A 91 24.63 -7.88 -11.04
CA GLU A 91 25.36 -6.84 -11.80
C GLU A 91 26.86 -6.79 -11.48
N GLU A 92 27.30 -7.35 -10.35
CA GLU A 92 28.74 -7.45 -10.01
C GLU A 92 29.45 -8.66 -10.64
N LEU A 93 28.74 -9.48 -11.43
CA LEU A 93 29.25 -10.70 -12.07
C LEU A 93 29.20 -10.67 -13.61
N GLU A 94 28.85 -9.53 -14.22
CA GLU A 94 28.99 -9.25 -15.67
C GLU A 94 30.06 -8.19 -15.91
#